data_AF-A0A2E7G1D2-F1
#
_entry.id   AF-A0A2E7G1D2-F1
#
_cell.length_a   1.000
_cell.length_b   1.000
_cell.length_c   1.000
_cell.angle_alpha   90.00
_cell.angle_beta   90.00
_cell.angle_gamma   90.00
#
_symmetry.space_group_name_H-M   'P 1'
#
loop_
_entity.id
_entity.type
_entity.pdbx_description
1 polymer ?
#
loop_
_entity_poly.entity_id
_entity_poly.type
_entity_poly.pdbx_seq_one_letter_code
_entity_poly.pdbx_strand_id
1 'polypeptide(L)'
;MIRGFVRMVFCTDCGQQQEDNQKFCRFCGERLPGPALIQQLRDEAASIKANKTGQSTQTQQANLATLKAIEMARQQNFDDQS
;
A
#
# COMPACT_ATOMS: atom_id res chain seq x y z
N MET A 1 -3.23 -35.21 -6.23
CA MET A 1 -2.32 -34.49 -5.32
C MET A 1 -2.57 -33.00 -5.47
N ILE A 2 -3.32 -32.39 -4.56
CA ILE A 2 -3.62 -30.96 -4.60
C ILE A 2 -2.39 -30.26 -4.02
N ARG A 3 -1.56 -29.62 -4.85
CA ARG A 3 -0.45 -28.79 -4.38
C ARG A 3 -1.08 -27.57 -3.70
N GLY A 4 -1.04 -27.54 -2.37
CA GLY A 4 -1.53 -26.40 -1.59
C GLY A 4 -0.79 -25.13 -1.97
N PHE A 5 -1.52 -24.02 -2.07
CA PHE A 5 -0.93 -22.72 -2.34
C PHE A 5 -0.17 -22.27 -1.09
N VAL A 6 1.16 -22.31 -1.13
CA VAL A 6 1.98 -21.87 0.00
C VAL A 6 2.24 -20.37 -0.15
N ARG A 7 1.94 -19.62 0.91
CA ARG A 7 2.23 -18.18 0.93
C ARG A 7 3.71 -17.98 1.22
N MET A 8 4.28 -16.93 0.63
CA MET A 8 5.67 -16.56 0.84
C MET A 8 5.79 -15.31 1.70
N VAL A 9 6.90 -15.22 2.43
CA VAL A 9 7.32 -14.10 3.25
C VAL A 9 8.79 -13.80 2.97
N PHE A 10 9.25 -12.61 3.32
CA PHE A 10 10.66 -12.23 3.21
C PHE A 10 11.25 -12.08 4.60
N CYS A 11 12.49 -12.55 4.78
CA CYS A 11 13.22 -12.35 6.02
C CYS A 11 13.48 -10.85 6.23
N THR A 12 13.17 -10.33 7.42
CA THR A 12 13.37 -8.92 7.78
C THR A 12 14.83 -8.52 7.97
N ASP A 13 15.72 -9.51 8.07
CA ASP A 13 17.15 -9.30 8.30
C ASP A 13 17.95 -9.42 6.99
N CYS A 14 17.87 -10.58 6.31
CA CYS A 14 18.65 -10.81 5.10
C CYS A 14 17.87 -10.64 3.78
N GLY A 15 16.56 -10.36 3.83
CA GLY A 15 15.72 -10.14 2.65
C GLY A 15 15.40 -11.38 1.82
N GLN A 16 15.85 -12.57 2.21
CA GLN A 16 15.61 -13.80 1.44
C GLN A 16 14.16 -14.28 1.55
N GLN A 17 13.63 -14.80 0.44
CA GLN A 17 12.27 -15.33 0.36
C GLN A 17 12.17 -16.68 1.10
N GLN A 18 11.15 -16.82 1.93
CA GLN A 18 10.85 -17.99 2.75
C GLN A 18 9.37 -18.36 2.63
N GLU A 19 9.04 -19.60 2.98
CA GLU A 19 7.66 -20.05 3.13
C GLU A 19 7.05 -19.51 4.44
N ASP A 20 5.76 -19.21 4.46
CA ASP A 20 5.03 -18.63 5.62
C ASP A 20 5.03 -19.54 6.87
N ASN A 21 5.31 -20.83 6.70
CA ASN A 21 5.33 -21.81 7.80
C ASN A 21 6.69 -21.93 8.50
N GLN A 22 7.72 -21.21 8.03
CA GLN A 22 9.06 -21.32 8.58
C GLN A 22 9.21 -20.48 9.83
N LYS A 23 9.79 -21.07 10.89
CA LYS A 23 10.07 -20.38 12.15
C LYS A 23 11.38 -19.60 12.13
N PHE A 24 12.33 -20.01 11.28
CA PHE A 24 13.66 -19.42 11.17
C PHE A 24 14.03 -19.27 9.70
N CYS A 25 14.78 -18.22 9.37
CA CYS A 25 15.29 -17.99 8.04
C CYS A 25 16.34 -19.05 7.68
N ARG A 26 16.16 -19.72 6.53
CA ARG A 26 17.10 -20.76 6.09
C ARG A 26 18.47 -20.23 5.66
N PHE A 27 18.61 -18.92 5.46
CA PHE A 27 19.85 -18.30 4.98
C PHE A 27 20.64 -17.62 6.10
N CYS A 28 20.00 -16.85 6.99
CA CYS A 28 20.71 -16.12 8.06
C CYS A 28 20.42 -16.65 9.48
N GLY A 29 19.46 -17.57 9.65
CA GLY A 29 19.10 -18.12 10.97
C GLY A 29 18.21 -17.23 11.83
N GLU A 30 17.92 -15.99 11.41
CA GLU A 30 17.04 -15.07 12.14
C GLU A 30 15.63 -15.64 12.31
N ARG A 31 14.98 -15.33 13.43
CA ARG A 31 13.64 -15.84 13.73
C ARG A 31 12.61 -15.11 12.88
N LEU A 32 11.84 -15.88 12.11
CA LEU A 32 10.76 -15.31 11.30
C LEU A 32 9.54 -14.98 12.17
N PRO A 33 8.75 -13.95 11.80
CA PRO A 33 7.48 -13.68 12.43
C PRO A 33 6.56 -14.90 12.30
N GLY A 34 5.86 -15.26 13.38
CA GLY A 34 4.96 -16.41 13.37
C GLY A 34 3.74 -16.18 12.46
N PRO A 35 3.02 -17.26 12.08
CA PRO A 35 1.91 -17.18 11.15
C PRO A 35 0.77 -16.27 11.64
N ALA A 36 0.53 -16.20 12.95
CA ALA A 36 -0.46 -15.31 13.53
C ALA A 36 -0.13 -13.83 13.27
N LEU A 37 1.12 -13.43 13.50
CA LEU A 37 1.56 -12.05 13.28
C LEU A 37 1.55 -11.71 11.79
N ILE A 38 2.00 -12.61 10.92
CA ILE A 38 1.94 -12.40 9.46
C ILE A 38 0.49 -12.24 8.98
N GLN A 39 -0.44 -13.02 9.54
CA GLN A 39 -1.85 -12.90 9.20
C GLN A 39 -2.40 -11.53 9.63
N GLN A 40 -2.11 -11.07 10.85
CA GLN A 40 -2.51 -9.75 11.31
C GLN A 40 -1.96 -8.62 10.41
N LEU A 41 -0.68 -8.70 10.02
CA LEU A 41 -0.06 -7.72 9.13
C LEU A 41 -0.70 -7.71 7.74
N ARG A 42 -1.13 -8.87 7.23
CA ARG A 42 -1.88 -8.96 5.96
C ARG A 42 -3.26 -8.29 6.07
N ASP A 43 -3.95 -8.53 7.18
CA ASP A 43 -5.27 -7.94 7.42
C ASP A 43 -5.17 -6.42 7.58
N GLU A 44 -4.14 -5.94 8.29
CA GLU A 44 -3.81 -4.52 8.38
C GLU A 44 -3.47 -3.92 7.01
N ALA A 45 -2.65 -4.59 6.21
CA ALA A 45 -2.32 -4.11 4.87
C ALA A 45 -3.57 -4.05 3.97
N ALA A 46 -4.50 -4.99 4.11
CA ALA A 46 -5.77 -4.98 3.39
C ALA A 46 -6.67 -3.82 3.82
N SER A 47 -6.77 -3.55 5.13
CA SER A 47 -7.56 -2.44 5.66
C SER A 47 -6.97 -1.09 5.27
N ILE A 48 -5.65 -0.92 5.32
CA ILE A 48 -4.95 0.29 4.85
C ILE A 48 -5.24 0.51 3.37
N LYS A 49 -5.14 -0.54 2.55
CA LYS A 49 -5.46 -0.44 1.11
C LYS A 49 -6.90 -0.01 0.91
N ALA A 50 -7.87 -0.67 1.54
CA ALA A 50 -9.28 -0.35 1.40
C ALA A 50 -9.59 1.11 1.77
N ASN A 51 -9.08 1.59 2.91
CA ASN A 51 -9.24 2.97 3.36
C ASN A 51 -8.57 3.96 2.38
N LYS A 52 -7.37 3.63 1.88
CA LYS A 52 -6.61 4.49 0.96
C LYS A 52 -7.18 4.53 -0.46
N THR A 53 -7.83 3.45 -0.94
CA THR A 53 -8.50 3.45 -2.25
C THR A 53 -9.88 4.13 -2.22
N GLY A 54 -10.54 4.18 -1.06
CA GLY A 54 -11.83 4.89 -0.90
C GLY A 54 -11.70 6.38 -0.61
N GLN A 55 -10.57 6.82 -0.05
CA GLN A 55 -10.27 8.22 0.21
C GLN A 55 -9.23 8.71 -0.80
N SER A 56 -9.65 9.47 -1.81
CA SER A 56 -8.73 10.32 -2.56
C SER A 56 -7.89 11.07 -1.53
N THR A 57 -6.58 10.86 -1.54
CA THR A 57 -5.75 11.37 -0.44
C THR A 57 -5.98 12.87 -0.32
N GLN A 58 -5.95 13.42 0.90
CA GLN A 58 -6.17 14.85 1.12
C GLN A 58 -5.31 15.71 0.18
N THR A 59 -4.09 15.26 -0.11
CA THR A 59 -3.19 15.84 -1.11
C THR A 59 -3.72 15.75 -2.54
N GLN A 60 -4.24 14.60 -2.99
CA GLN A 60 -4.85 14.46 -4.32
C GLN A 60 -6.04 15.43 -4.48
N GLN A 61 -6.87 15.56 -3.45
CA GLN A 61 -8.03 16.45 -3.47
C GLN A 61 -7.62 17.93 -3.48
N ALA A 62 -6.63 18.32 -2.67
CA ALA A 62 -6.09 19.68 -2.65
C ALA A 62 -5.39 20.06 -3.97
N ASN A 63 -4.64 19.13 -4.56
CA ASN A 63 -4.02 19.32 -5.87
C ASN A 63 -5.08 19.52 -6.96
N LEU A 64 -6.14 18.71 -6.95
CA LEU A 64 -7.25 18.83 -7.91
C LEU A 64 -8.00 20.17 -7.74
N ALA A 65 -8.26 20.57 -6.50
CA ALA A 65 -8.93 21.85 -6.20
C ALA A 65 -8.09 23.04 -6.68
N THR A 66 -6.78 23.00 -6.47
CA THR A 66 -5.85 24.04 -6.95
C THR A 66 -5.88 24.13 -8.47
N LEU A 67 -5.81 23.00 -9.18
CA LEU A 67 -5.89 22.98 -10.64
C LEU A 67 -7.21 23.57 -11.15
N LYS A 68 -8.33 23.19 -10.53
CA LYS A 68 -9.66 23.70 -10.88
C LYS A 68 -9.78 25.21 -10.66
N ALA A 69 -9.20 25.73 -9.58
CA ALA A 69 -9.18 27.17 -9.30
C ALA A 69 -8.38 27.96 -10.34
N ILE A 70 -7.23 27.43 -10.78
CA ILE A 70 -6.41 28.04 -11.83
C ILE A 70 -7.18 28.12 -13.15
N GLU A 71 -7.91 27.06 -13.53
CA GLU A 71 -8.73 27.06 -14.74
C GLU A 71 -9.86 28.11 -14.69
N MET A 72 -10.57 28.22 -13.56
CA MET A 72 -11.63 29.22 -13.38
C MET A 72 -11.09 30.65 -13.48
N ALA A 73 -9.94 30.93 -12.85
CA ALA A 73 -9.32 32.25 -12.91
C ALA A 73 -8.94 32.65 -14.34
N ARG A 74 -8.52 31.69 -15.18
CA ARG A 74 -8.24 31.93 -16.60
C ARG A 74 -9.49 32.27 -17.40
N GLN A 75 -10.65 31.69 -17.09
CA GLN A 75 -11.91 31.97 -17.78
C GLN A 75 -12.46 33.36 -17.43
N GLN A 76 -12.46 33.72 -16.14
CA GLN A 76 -12.92 35.05 -15.70
C GLN A 76 -12.12 36.20 -16.33
N ASN A 77 -10.81 36.01 -16.53
CA ASN A 77 -9.98 37.02 -17.19
C ASN A 77 -10.33 37.20 -18.68
N PHE A 78 -10.90 36.17 -19.32
CA PHE A 78 -11.40 36.26 -20.69
C PHE A 78 -12.75 36.97 -20.77
N ASP A 79 -13.64 36.73 -19.79
CA ASP A 79 -14.97 37.35 -19.74
C ASP A 79 -14.92 38.85 -19.40
N ASP A 80 -13.91 39.30 -18.64
CA ASP A 80 -13.73 40.72 -18.28
C ASP A 80 -13.16 41.59 -19.44
N GLN A 81 -12.65 40.97 -20.52
CA GLN A 81 -12.12 41.66 -21.71
C GLN A 81 -13.11 41.80 -22.88
N SER A 82 -14.38 41.42 -22.71
CA SER A 82 -15.44 41.50 -23.74
C SER A 82 -16.44 42.63 -23.51
#